data_AF-A0A960Q925-F1
#
_entry.id   AF-A0A960Q925-F1
#
_cell.length_a   1.000
_cell.length_b   1.000
_cell.length_c   1.000
_cell.angle_alpha   90.00
_cell.angle_beta   90.00
_cell.angle_gamma   90.00
#
_symmetry.space_group_name_H-M   'P 1'
#
loop_
_entity.id
_entity.type
_entity.pdbx_description
1 polymer ?
#
loop_
_entity_poly.entity_id
_entity_poly.type
_entity_poly.pdbx_seq_one_letter_code
_entity_poly.pdbx_strand_id
1 'polypeptide(L)'
;TGDADCEDGALALIADAHCTAVFDQQPATIKVSKIGLGTGTVTSDPVGIDCGATCMATFTGVPSVTLTAVADAGSVFAGFSGDADCADGIISPSGVTNCFARFNTTAVPAVLTIETAGDGSGTVTSDPAGIECGGTCSAGFPNPTRVTLSAVADAGSVFVGWSGDADCADGIVNLSSDVTCTATFDAAPATATLTLIFLGAGEGTVTAIPGGMRCEGDCSGQFDLDTTVTLSARPSLGSFGGWGGDCSGNTFSTSVLLDADKTCTVTFNFP
;
A
#
# COMPACT_ATOMS: atom_id res chain seq x y z
N THR A 1 -52.89 -30.99 54.59
CA THR A 1 -52.80 -32.33 55.20
C THR A 1 -52.53 -33.30 54.07
N GLY A 2 -51.25 -33.54 53.78
CA GLY A 2 -50.83 -34.49 52.74
C GLY A 2 -50.77 -35.88 53.32
N ASP A 3 -51.20 -36.86 52.53
CA ASP A 3 -51.18 -38.28 52.88
C ASP A 3 -49.73 -38.80 52.98
N ALA A 4 -49.45 -39.63 53.97
CA ALA A 4 -48.10 -40.13 54.27
C ALA A 4 -47.58 -41.13 53.21
N ASP A 5 -48.48 -41.64 52.38
CA ASP A 5 -48.20 -42.69 51.39
C ASP A 5 -47.50 -42.16 50.11
N CYS A 6 -47.26 -40.85 49.99
CA CYS A 6 -46.60 -40.27 48.81
C CYS A 6 -45.07 -40.07 48.98
N GLU A 7 -44.45 -40.45 50.11
CA GLU A 7 -43.03 -40.15 50.40
C GLU A 7 -42.02 -41.24 49.99
N ASP A 8 -42.43 -42.49 49.75
CA ASP A 8 -41.50 -43.63 49.55
C ASP A 8 -41.51 -44.26 48.15
N GLY A 9 -42.35 -43.75 47.23
CA GLY A 9 -42.42 -44.23 45.85
C GLY A 9 -43.08 -45.60 45.65
N ALA A 10 -43.71 -46.18 46.68
CA ALA A 10 -44.43 -47.45 46.60
C ALA A 10 -45.91 -47.29 47.00
N LEU A 11 -46.78 -47.02 46.02
CA LEU A 11 -48.23 -46.90 46.24
C LEU A 11 -48.87 -48.25 46.59
N ALA A 12 -49.30 -48.42 47.84
CA ALA A 12 -50.25 -49.46 48.25
C ALA A 12 -51.68 -48.88 48.27
N LEU A 13 -52.44 -49.08 47.19
CA LEU A 13 -53.81 -48.55 47.04
C LEU A 13 -54.81 -49.28 47.95
N ILE A 14 -55.11 -48.70 49.12
CA ILE A 14 -56.24 -49.09 49.99
C ILE A 14 -57.39 -48.05 49.99
N ALA A 15 -57.23 -46.91 49.32
CA ALA A 15 -58.26 -45.90 49.03
C ALA A 15 -57.82 -44.99 47.86
N ASP A 16 -58.70 -44.10 47.37
CA ASP A 16 -58.36 -43.09 46.36
C ASP A 16 -57.30 -42.11 46.89
N ALA A 17 -56.08 -42.19 46.34
CA ALA A 17 -54.96 -41.32 46.71
C ALA A 17 -54.67 -40.30 45.60
N HIS A 18 -54.57 -39.03 45.97
CA HIS A 18 -54.13 -37.93 45.09
C HIS A 18 -52.70 -37.52 45.47
N CYS A 19 -51.69 -38.10 44.81
CA CYS A 19 -50.31 -37.63 44.92
C CYS A 19 -50.03 -36.55 43.86
N THR A 20 -49.35 -35.47 44.27
CA THR A 20 -48.93 -34.38 43.37
C THR A 20 -47.41 -34.29 43.42
N ALA A 21 -46.74 -34.45 42.28
CA ALA A 21 -45.30 -34.23 42.17
C ALA A 21 -45.02 -32.74 41.90
N VAL A 22 -44.03 -32.18 42.59
CA VAL A 22 -43.54 -30.81 42.35
C VAL A 22 -42.18 -30.91 41.68
N PHE A 23 -42.04 -30.29 40.52
CA PHE A 23 -40.76 -30.16 39.82
C PHE A 23 -40.31 -28.70 39.91
N ASP A 24 -39.33 -28.44 40.76
CA ASP A 24 -38.72 -27.11 40.84
C ASP A 24 -37.88 -26.87 39.58
N GLN A 25 -38.20 -25.80 38.87
CA GLN A 25 -37.44 -25.35 37.70
C GLN A 25 -36.09 -24.81 38.17
N GLN A 26 -34.99 -25.46 37.77
CA GLN A 26 -33.66 -25.00 38.14
C GLN A 26 -33.30 -23.74 37.34
N PRO A 27 -32.82 -22.66 37.99
CA PRO A 27 -32.37 -21.47 37.28
C PRO A 27 -31.13 -21.78 36.45
N ALA A 28 -31.12 -21.33 35.21
CA ALA A 28 -30.00 -21.46 34.29
C ALA A 28 -29.42 -20.09 33.95
N THR A 29 -28.10 -19.93 34.08
CA THR A 29 -27.41 -18.67 33.81
C THR A 29 -26.64 -18.75 32.50
N ILE A 30 -26.98 -17.89 31.55
CA ILE A 30 -26.30 -17.79 30.27
C ILE A 30 -25.40 -16.55 30.30
N LYS A 31 -24.12 -16.75 29.99
CA LYS A 31 -23.10 -15.71 29.86
C LYS A 31 -22.68 -15.62 28.40
N VAL A 32 -22.75 -14.43 27.82
CA VAL A 32 -22.31 -14.18 26.45
C VAL A 32 -21.08 -13.28 26.48
N SER A 33 -20.00 -13.68 25.83
CA SER A 33 -18.81 -12.84 25.63
C SER A 33 -18.60 -12.58 24.14
N LYS A 34 -18.38 -11.31 23.79
CA LYS A 34 -18.07 -10.95 22.40
C LYS A 34 -16.58 -11.18 22.15
N ILE A 35 -16.24 -11.81 21.02
CA ILE A 35 -14.86 -12.11 20.60
C ILE A 35 -14.62 -11.68 19.16
N GLY A 36 -13.35 -11.55 18.77
CA GLY A 36 -12.95 -11.04 17.46
C GLY A 36 -12.68 -9.53 17.47
N LEU A 37 -12.33 -8.98 16.31
CA LEU A 37 -11.95 -7.57 16.15
C LEU A 37 -13.12 -6.68 15.73
N GLY A 38 -14.22 -7.28 15.26
CA GLY A 38 -15.43 -6.54 14.89
C GLY A 38 -16.29 -6.21 16.10
N THR A 39 -17.31 -5.38 15.88
CA THR A 39 -18.30 -4.99 16.88
C THR A 39 -19.70 -5.43 16.48
N GLY A 40 -20.59 -5.45 17.46
CA GLY A 40 -21.98 -5.87 17.29
C GLY A 40 -22.68 -6.00 18.63
N THR A 41 -23.97 -6.28 18.54
CA THR A 41 -24.87 -6.49 19.67
C THR A 41 -25.38 -7.94 19.65
N VAL A 42 -25.65 -8.49 20.83
CA VAL A 42 -26.26 -9.81 20.98
C VAL A 42 -27.42 -9.66 21.95
N THR A 43 -28.61 -10.06 21.53
CA THR A 43 -29.82 -10.03 22.35
C THR A 43 -30.39 -11.43 22.51
N SER A 44 -31.26 -11.63 23.50
CA SER A 44 -31.97 -12.90 23.69
C SER A 44 -33.48 -12.78 23.60
N ASP A 45 -34.14 -13.86 23.20
CA ASP A 45 -35.58 -14.10 23.37
C ASP A 45 -35.79 -15.45 24.08
N PRO A 46 -36.37 -15.51 25.30
CA PRO A 46 -36.91 -14.40 26.10
C PRO A 46 -35.89 -13.30 26.45
N VAL A 47 -36.38 -12.07 26.63
CA VAL A 47 -35.54 -10.91 26.93
C VAL A 47 -34.77 -11.10 28.25
N GLY A 48 -33.47 -10.85 28.22
CA GLY A 48 -32.62 -10.95 29.40
C GLY A 48 -31.16 -10.61 29.12
N ILE A 49 -30.65 -11.00 27.96
CA ILE A 49 -29.30 -10.65 27.51
C ILE A 49 -29.37 -9.51 26.49
N ASP A 50 -28.52 -8.52 26.68
CA ASP A 50 -28.19 -7.46 25.72
C ASP A 50 -26.69 -7.13 25.85
N CYS A 51 -25.87 -7.71 24.99
CA CYS A 51 -24.42 -7.53 25.00
C CYS A 51 -23.96 -6.14 24.50
N GLY A 52 -24.79 -5.11 24.62
CA GLY A 52 -24.39 -3.69 24.72
C GLY A 52 -24.32 -3.18 26.17
N ALA A 53 -25.19 -3.66 27.07
CA ALA A 53 -25.29 -3.19 28.47
C ALA A 53 -25.23 -4.32 29.51
N THR A 54 -25.82 -5.48 29.23
CA THR A 54 -25.92 -6.65 30.12
C THR A 54 -25.62 -7.95 29.38
N CYS A 55 -24.46 -8.54 29.64
CA CYS A 55 -23.99 -9.74 28.92
C CYS A 55 -24.27 -11.07 29.63
N MET A 56 -25.10 -11.06 30.68
CA MET A 56 -25.42 -12.26 31.47
C MET A 56 -26.83 -12.16 32.03
N ALA A 57 -27.59 -13.24 31.94
CA ALA A 57 -28.91 -13.34 32.55
C ALA A 57 -29.20 -14.76 33.05
N THR A 58 -30.11 -14.85 34.02
CA THR A 58 -30.61 -16.12 34.56
C THR A 58 -32.05 -16.31 34.13
N PHE A 59 -32.33 -17.46 33.53
CA PHE A 59 -33.64 -17.86 33.04
C PHE A 59 -34.16 -19.05 33.85
N THR A 60 -35.42 -19.01 34.25
CA THR A 60 -36.05 -20.07 35.06
C THR A 60 -37.35 -20.49 34.39
N GLY A 61 -37.53 -21.79 34.17
CA GLY A 61 -38.77 -22.34 33.62
C GLY A 61 -39.03 -22.02 32.14
N VAL A 62 -37.99 -21.70 31.36
CA VAL A 62 -38.10 -21.50 29.91
C VAL A 62 -37.47 -22.69 29.17
N PRO A 63 -38.10 -23.22 28.12
CA PRO A 63 -37.61 -24.40 27.42
C PRO A 63 -36.39 -24.12 26.53
N SER A 64 -36.29 -22.89 25.99
CA SER A 64 -35.21 -22.46 25.12
C SER A 64 -35.00 -20.95 25.20
N VAL A 65 -33.77 -20.49 25.00
CA VAL A 65 -33.38 -19.09 24.86
C VAL A 65 -32.69 -18.93 23.50
N THR A 66 -33.25 -18.10 22.63
CA THR A 66 -32.65 -17.82 21.31
C THR A 66 -31.77 -16.58 21.40
N LEU A 67 -30.52 -16.67 20.96
CA LEU A 67 -29.62 -15.53 20.82
C LEU A 67 -29.68 -14.99 19.39
N THR A 68 -29.85 -13.67 19.27
CA THR A 68 -29.77 -12.96 18.00
C THR A 68 -28.58 -12.01 18.03
N ALA A 69 -27.66 -12.16 17.09
CA ALA A 69 -26.52 -11.28 16.92
C ALA A 69 -26.70 -10.35 15.71
N VAL A 70 -26.43 -9.06 15.90
CA VAL A 70 -26.44 -8.06 14.83
C VAL A 70 -25.07 -7.40 14.82
N ALA A 71 -24.35 -7.54 13.70
CA ALA A 71 -23.05 -6.87 13.53
C ALA A 71 -23.25 -5.39 13.24
N ASP A 72 -22.37 -4.55 13.79
CA ASP A 72 -22.37 -3.11 13.47
C ASP A 72 -21.79 -2.86 12.07
N ALA A 73 -21.94 -1.63 11.55
CA ALA A 73 -21.32 -1.25 10.29
C ALA A 73 -19.79 -1.47 10.30
N GLY A 74 -19.25 -2.08 9.25
CA GLY A 74 -17.83 -2.46 9.18
C GLY A 74 -17.50 -3.74 9.95
N SER A 75 -18.50 -4.51 10.40
CA SER A 75 -18.32 -5.83 11.01
C SER A 75 -19.22 -6.89 10.38
N VAL A 76 -18.87 -8.15 10.57
CA VAL A 76 -19.65 -9.33 10.19
C VAL A 76 -19.75 -10.30 11.36
N PHE A 77 -20.94 -10.84 11.57
CA PHE A 77 -21.16 -11.89 12.57
C PHE A 77 -20.71 -13.24 12.00
N ALA A 78 -19.72 -13.86 12.64
CA ALA A 78 -19.12 -15.11 12.19
C ALA A 78 -19.77 -16.36 12.83
N GLY A 79 -20.63 -16.17 13.83
CA GLY A 79 -21.33 -17.25 14.52
C GLY A 79 -21.13 -17.26 16.03
N PHE A 80 -21.88 -18.14 16.68
CA PHE A 80 -21.75 -18.44 18.11
C PHE A 80 -20.81 -19.64 18.33
N SER A 81 -20.16 -19.69 19.49
CA SER A 81 -19.32 -20.81 19.92
C SER A 81 -19.24 -20.86 21.46
N GLY A 82 -18.35 -21.69 22.02
CA GLY A 82 -18.22 -21.89 23.47
C GLY A 82 -18.85 -23.20 23.88
N ASP A 83 -19.94 -23.12 24.66
CA ASP A 83 -20.75 -24.30 24.96
C ASP A 83 -21.31 -24.94 23.67
N ALA A 84 -21.47 -26.26 23.68
CA ALA A 84 -21.99 -27.01 22.54
C ALA A 84 -23.42 -26.55 22.17
N ASP A 85 -24.19 -26.14 23.17
CA ASP A 85 -25.57 -25.67 23.04
C ASP A 85 -25.67 -24.23 22.48
N CYS A 86 -24.55 -23.52 22.35
CA CYS A 86 -24.53 -22.17 21.77
C CYS A 86 -24.39 -22.19 20.24
N ALA A 87 -24.00 -23.33 19.63
CA ALA A 87 -23.52 -23.36 18.25
C ALA A 87 -24.57 -22.93 17.20
N ASP A 88 -25.85 -23.22 17.44
CA ASP A 88 -26.98 -22.85 16.59
C ASP A 88 -27.70 -21.58 17.07
N GLY A 89 -27.23 -20.98 18.17
CA GLY A 89 -27.85 -19.82 18.80
C GLY A 89 -29.14 -20.13 19.57
N ILE A 90 -29.51 -21.40 19.78
CA ILE A 90 -30.70 -21.80 20.53
C ILE A 90 -30.26 -22.61 21.74
N ILE A 91 -30.24 -21.98 22.90
CA ILE A 91 -29.79 -22.60 24.15
C ILE A 91 -30.95 -23.26 24.88
N SER A 92 -30.77 -24.52 25.25
CA SER A 92 -31.58 -25.28 26.20
C SER A 92 -31.04 -25.03 27.63
N PRO A 93 -31.66 -24.14 28.43
CA PRO A 93 -31.00 -23.61 29.62
C PRO A 93 -30.78 -24.70 30.68
N SER A 94 -29.52 -25.06 30.92
CA SER A 94 -29.11 -26.07 31.90
C SER A 94 -27.88 -25.59 32.68
N GLY A 95 -28.09 -25.19 33.94
CA GLY A 95 -26.98 -24.71 34.79
C GLY A 95 -26.32 -23.44 34.24
N VAL A 96 -24.99 -23.41 34.16
CA VAL A 96 -24.24 -22.23 33.68
C VAL A 96 -23.69 -22.48 32.29
N THR A 97 -24.18 -21.75 31.29
CA THR A 97 -23.78 -21.85 29.88
C THR A 97 -22.93 -20.64 29.48
N ASN A 98 -21.76 -20.87 28.88
CA ASN A 98 -20.88 -19.80 28.41
C ASN A 98 -20.83 -19.80 26.88
N CYS A 99 -21.44 -18.79 26.26
CA CYS A 99 -21.42 -18.58 24.82
C CYS A 99 -20.42 -17.48 24.43
N PHE A 100 -19.80 -17.65 23.27
CA PHE A 100 -19.02 -16.63 22.60
C PHE A 100 -19.70 -16.21 21.31
N ALA A 101 -19.87 -14.91 21.11
CA ALA A 101 -20.37 -14.34 19.85
C ALA A 101 -19.20 -13.73 19.10
N ARG A 102 -18.86 -14.27 17.92
CA ARG A 102 -17.71 -13.78 17.15
C ARG A 102 -18.14 -12.72 16.14
N PHE A 103 -17.55 -11.55 16.26
CA PHE A 103 -17.63 -10.47 15.26
C PHE A 103 -16.25 -10.26 14.66
N ASN A 104 -16.14 -10.35 13.33
CA ASN A 104 -14.92 -9.99 12.61
C ASN A 104 -15.14 -8.63 11.93
N THR A 105 -14.07 -7.86 11.72
CA THR A 105 -14.15 -6.65 10.90
C THR A 105 -14.40 -7.03 9.45
N THR A 106 -15.25 -6.28 8.76
CA THR A 106 -15.22 -6.21 7.30
C THR A 106 -14.11 -5.24 6.95
N ALA A 107 -13.10 -5.69 6.21
CA ALA A 107 -12.05 -4.78 5.73
C ALA A 107 -12.70 -3.73 4.82
N VAL A 108 -12.90 -2.52 5.35
CA VAL A 108 -13.27 -1.37 4.52
C VAL A 108 -12.01 -1.04 3.73
N PRO A 109 -12.05 -1.07 2.38
CA PRO A 109 -10.87 -0.78 1.60
C PRO A 109 -10.43 0.67 1.84
N ALA A 110 -9.15 0.88 2.07
CA ALA A 110 -8.55 2.21 2.11
C ALA A 110 -8.16 2.61 0.68
N VAL A 111 -8.34 3.88 0.34
CA VAL A 111 -8.07 4.43 -0.98
C VAL A 111 -6.66 5.00 -1.04
N LEU A 112 -5.84 4.47 -1.93
CA LEU A 112 -4.57 5.07 -2.32
C LEU A 112 -4.78 5.89 -3.59
N THR A 113 -4.40 7.16 -3.54
CA THR A 113 -4.43 8.09 -4.68
C THR A 113 -3.01 8.50 -5.04
N ILE A 114 -2.68 8.48 -6.33
CA ILE A 114 -1.41 8.95 -6.86
C ILE A 114 -1.65 10.22 -7.68
N GLU A 115 -0.92 11.28 -7.37
CA GLU A 115 -0.83 12.49 -8.18
C GLU A 115 0.50 12.51 -8.94
N THR A 116 0.53 13.12 -10.12
CA THR A 116 1.76 13.34 -10.88
C THR A 116 2.11 14.82 -10.92
N ALA A 117 3.37 15.17 -10.69
CA ALA A 117 3.89 16.53 -10.72
C ALA A 117 5.15 16.64 -11.57
N GLY A 118 5.58 17.88 -11.84
CA GLY A 118 6.74 18.19 -12.70
C GLY A 118 6.34 18.51 -14.15
N ASP A 119 7.33 18.79 -15.00
CA ASP A 119 7.16 19.10 -16.42
C ASP A 119 7.49 17.92 -17.36
N GLY A 120 7.88 16.79 -16.79
CA GLY A 120 8.04 15.51 -17.47
C GLY A 120 6.77 14.66 -17.46
N SER A 121 6.92 13.42 -17.92
CA SER A 121 5.87 12.41 -17.96
C SER A 121 6.41 11.04 -17.56
N GLY A 122 5.51 10.18 -17.11
CA GLY A 122 5.83 8.82 -16.72
C GLY A 122 4.60 8.05 -16.27
N THR A 123 4.83 6.79 -15.94
CA THR A 123 3.82 5.85 -15.47
C THR A 123 4.11 5.42 -14.05
N VAL A 124 3.06 5.20 -13.25
CA VAL A 124 3.16 4.65 -11.90
C VAL A 124 2.31 3.41 -11.79
N THR A 125 2.87 2.31 -11.32
CA THR A 125 2.15 1.06 -11.05
C THR A 125 2.27 0.66 -9.58
N SER A 126 1.38 -0.23 -9.10
CA SER A 126 1.44 -0.77 -7.73
C SER A 126 1.50 -2.30 -7.66
N ASP A 127 2.08 -2.81 -6.58
CA ASP A 127 1.92 -4.19 -6.10
C ASP A 127 1.44 -4.20 -4.63
N PRO A 128 0.25 -4.72 -4.30
CA PRO A 128 -0.72 -5.39 -5.18
C PRO A 128 -1.22 -4.52 -6.34
N ALA A 129 -1.59 -5.15 -7.45
CA ALA A 129 -2.10 -4.46 -8.63
C ALA A 129 -3.39 -3.69 -8.31
N GLY A 130 -3.47 -2.45 -8.80
CA GLY A 130 -4.64 -1.59 -8.60
C GLY A 130 -4.44 -0.16 -9.11
N ILE A 131 -3.20 0.34 -9.03
CA ILE A 131 -2.80 1.64 -9.59
C ILE A 131 -2.05 1.42 -10.91
N GLU A 132 -2.44 2.18 -11.94
CA GLU A 132 -1.67 2.41 -13.18
C GLU A 132 -1.89 3.86 -13.66
N CYS A 133 -1.12 4.80 -13.10
CA CYS A 133 -1.14 6.18 -13.55
C CYS A 133 -0.52 6.31 -14.94
N GLY A 134 -1.25 7.01 -15.81
CA GLY A 134 -1.31 6.79 -17.25
C GLY A 134 -2.76 6.51 -17.67
N GLY A 135 -3.53 5.89 -16.78
CA GLY A 135 -5.00 5.76 -16.84
C GLY A 135 -5.66 6.04 -15.48
N THR A 136 -5.72 5.05 -14.60
CA THR A 136 -6.39 5.16 -13.28
C THR A 136 -5.38 5.43 -12.17
N CYS A 137 -5.57 6.54 -11.46
CA CYS A 137 -4.65 7.01 -10.42
C CYS A 137 -5.17 6.84 -8.98
N SER A 138 -6.27 6.13 -8.78
CA SER A 138 -6.82 5.86 -7.45
C SER A 138 -7.38 4.46 -7.37
N ALA A 139 -7.08 3.73 -6.31
CA ALA A 139 -7.60 2.38 -6.08
C ALA A 139 -7.81 2.08 -4.60
N GLY A 140 -8.83 1.27 -4.31
CA GLY A 140 -9.10 0.77 -2.97
C GLY A 140 -8.35 -0.55 -2.72
N PHE A 141 -7.62 -0.63 -1.62
CA PHE A 141 -6.92 -1.84 -1.17
C PHE A 141 -7.50 -2.31 0.17
N PRO A 142 -7.51 -3.63 0.45
CA PRO A 142 -7.90 -4.14 1.75
C PRO A 142 -7.13 -3.44 2.87
N ASN A 143 -7.80 -3.11 3.97
CA ASN A 143 -7.14 -2.49 5.11
C ASN A 143 -6.86 -3.53 6.22
N PRO A 144 -5.63 -3.60 6.76
CA PRO A 144 -4.40 -2.93 6.31
C PRO A 144 -3.72 -3.70 5.16
N THR A 145 -3.08 -2.99 4.23
CA THR A 145 -2.25 -3.60 3.16
C THR A 145 -0.97 -2.81 2.96
N ARG A 146 0.14 -3.51 2.72
CA ARG A 146 1.38 -2.91 2.25
C ARG A 146 1.39 -2.86 0.73
N VAL A 147 1.45 -1.67 0.16
CA VAL A 147 1.46 -1.40 -1.29
C VAL A 147 2.85 -0.88 -1.67
N THR A 148 3.48 -1.49 -2.67
CA THR A 148 4.74 -1.01 -3.25
C THR A 148 4.45 -0.31 -4.57
N LEU A 149 4.96 0.91 -4.72
CA LEU A 149 4.82 1.74 -5.91
C LEU A 149 6.07 1.63 -6.79
N SER A 150 5.89 1.63 -8.10
CA SER A 150 6.96 1.66 -9.08
C SER A 150 6.69 2.77 -10.08
N ALA A 151 7.68 3.62 -10.33
CA ALA A 151 7.59 4.71 -11.29
C ALA A 151 8.56 4.48 -12.45
N VAL A 152 8.09 4.68 -13.68
CA VAL A 152 8.90 4.61 -14.89
C VAL A 152 8.72 5.91 -15.67
N ALA A 153 9.78 6.69 -15.82
CA ALA A 153 9.75 7.91 -16.61
C ALA A 153 9.65 7.60 -18.11
N ASP A 154 8.87 8.39 -18.84
CA ASP A 154 8.79 8.29 -20.29
C ASP A 154 10.06 8.85 -20.96
N ALA A 155 10.22 8.58 -22.25
CA ALA A 155 11.36 9.09 -23.02
C ALA A 155 11.43 10.62 -22.96
N GLY A 156 12.61 11.16 -22.61
CA GLY A 156 12.80 12.60 -22.42
C GLY A 156 12.33 13.12 -21.06
N SER A 157 12.05 12.24 -20.09
CA SER A 157 11.74 12.59 -18.70
C SER A 157 12.65 11.83 -17.72
N VAL A 158 12.70 12.32 -16.48
CA VAL A 158 13.40 11.67 -15.36
C VAL A 158 12.46 11.58 -14.16
N PHE A 159 12.49 10.45 -13.44
CA PHE A 159 11.77 10.32 -12.19
C PHE A 159 12.60 10.94 -11.06
N VAL A 160 12.03 11.95 -10.41
CA VAL A 160 12.72 12.73 -9.36
C VAL A 160 12.51 12.08 -8.00
N GLY A 161 11.29 11.60 -7.71
CA GLY A 161 10.98 10.96 -6.45
C GLY A 161 9.50 11.03 -6.06
N TRP A 162 9.23 10.48 -4.87
CA TRP A 162 7.91 10.46 -4.24
C TRP A 162 7.78 11.58 -3.19
N SER A 163 6.56 12.10 -3.04
CA SER A 163 6.18 13.06 -1.98
C SER A 163 4.69 12.92 -1.63
N GLY A 164 4.11 13.88 -0.92
CA GLY A 164 2.72 13.81 -0.43
C GLY A 164 2.67 13.35 1.03
N ASP A 165 2.04 12.20 1.28
CA ASP A 165 2.05 11.57 2.60
C ASP A 165 3.48 11.14 3.03
N ALA A 166 3.73 11.14 4.34
CA ALA A 166 5.02 10.80 4.91
C ALA A 166 5.46 9.36 4.60
N ASP A 167 4.51 8.44 4.44
CA ASP A 167 4.77 7.03 4.13
C ASP A 167 5.06 6.80 2.62
N CYS A 168 4.93 7.82 1.78
CA CYS A 168 5.18 7.69 0.34
C CYS A 168 6.67 7.81 -0.03
N ALA A 169 7.52 8.34 0.85
CA ALA A 169 8.86 8.82 0.51
C ALA A 169 9.79 7.76 -0.10
N ASP A 170 9.62 6.48 0.27
CA ASP A 170 10.40 5.35 -0.24
C ASP A 170 9.64 4.52 -1.30
N GLY A 171 8.44 4.94 -1.67
CA GLY A 171 7.55 4.22 -2.57
C GLY A 171 6.85 3.00 -1.94
N ILE A 172 6.86 2.85 -0.61
CA ILE A 172 6.24 1.72 0.10
C ILE A 172 5.21 2.25 1.10
N VAL A 173 3.93 2.08 0.78
CA VAL A 173 2.81 2.59 1.59
C VAL A 173 2.17 1.48 2.42
N ASN A 174 2.18 1.63 3.73
CA ASN A 174 1.44 0.83 4.70
C ASN A 174 0.03 1.41 4.87
N LEU A 175 -0.86 1.01 3.96
CA LEU A 175 -2.19 1.59 3.84
C LEU A 175 -3.09 1.14 5.00
N SER A 176 -3.22 2.03 5.99
CA SER A 176 -4.08 1.89 7.18
C SER A 176 -5.22 2.92 7.22
N SER A 177 -5.21 3.89 6.32
CA SER A 177 -6.27 4.85 6.00
C SER A 177 -6.09 5.31 4.56
N ASP A 178 -6.97 6.18 4.06
CA ASP A 178 -6.78 6.80 2.75
C ASP A 178 -5.47 7.61 2.73
N VAL A 179 -4.69 7.48 1.65
CA VAL A 179 -3.38 8.10 1.47
C VAL A 179 -3.28 8.71 0.08
N THR A 180 -2.63 9.87 -0.02
CA THR A 180 -2.29 10.50 -1.29
C THR A 180 -0.78 10.64 -1.42
N CYS A 181 -0.21 10.04 -2.46
CA CYS A 181 1.20 10.17 -2.81
C CYS A 181 1.35 10.98 -4.11
N THR A 182 2.46 11.69 -4.26
CA THR A 182 2.79 12.42 -5.49
C THR A 182 4.07 11.86 -6.10
N ALA A 183 4.00 11.40 -7.34
CA ALA A 183 5.16 11.06 -8.17
C ALA A 183 5.62 12.28 -8.96
N THR A 184 6.88 12.68 -8.83
CA THR A 184 7.42 13.81 -9.60
C THR A 184 8.26 13.32 -10.77
N PHE A 185 7.89 13.75 -11.97
CA PHE A 185 8.64 13.53 -13.21
C PHE A 185 9.00 14.87 -13.81
N ASP A 186 10.29 15.13 -14.02
CA ASP A 186 10.77 16.35 -14.67
C ASP A 186 11.25 16.03 -16.09
N ALA A 187 11.27 17.02 -16.96
CA ALA A 187 11.85 16.91 -18.28
C ALA A 187 13.34 16.56 -18.15
N ALA A 188 13.80 15.57 -18.90
CA ALA A 188 15.22 15.28 -18.99
C ALA A 188 15.92 16.50 -19.62
N PRO A 189 17.12 16.87 -19.16
CA PRO A 189 17.86 17.96 -19.77
C PRO A 189 18.06 17.69 -21.26
N ALA A 190 17.75 18.68 -22.09
CA ALA A 190 18.01 18.60 -23.51
C ALA A 190 19.53 18.46 -23.73
N THR A 191 19.94 17.65 -24.70
CA THR A 191 21.36 17.48 -25.04
C THR A 191 21.63 17.85 -26.49
N ALA A 192 22.85 18.29 -26.76
CA ALA A 192 23.39 18.55 -28.09
C ALA A 192 24.67 17.75 -28.32
N THR A 193 24.91 17.41 -29.58
CA THR A 193 26.10 16.67 -30.03
C THR A 193 27.21 17.63 -30.43
N LEU A 194 28.38 17.49 -29.83
CA LEU A 194 29.60 18.14 -30.31
C LEU A 194 30.41 17.13 -31.12
N THR A 195 30.56 17.40 -32.41
CA THR A 195 31.41 16.63 -33.32
C THR A 195 32.75 17.34 -33.46
N LEU A 196 33.85 16.61 -33.31
CA LEU A 196 35.20 17.12 -33.48
C LEU A 196 35.89 16.41 -34.64
N ILE A 197 36.37 17.18 -35.60
CA ILE A 197 37.06 16.69 -36.79
C ILE A 197 38.53 17.13 -36.73
N PHE A 198 39.45 16.18 -36.87
CA PHE A 198 40.88 16.41 -36.91
C PHE A 198 41.33 16.59 -38.36
N LEU A 199 42.00 17.70 -38.64
CA LEU A 199 42.51 18.06 -39.95
C LEU A 199 44.04 18.18 -39.93
N GLY A 200 44.64 18.13 -41.11
CA GLY A 200 46.09 18.16 -41.28
C GLY A 200 46.74 16.78 -41.12
N ALA A 201 48.07 16.76 -41.18
CA ALA A 201 48.85 15.52 -41.14
C ALA A 201 49.54 15.28 -39.78
N GLY A 202 49.51 16.26 -38.87
CA GLY A 202 50.03 16.14 -37.52
C GLY A 202 49.09 15.35 -36.61
N GLU A 203 49.56 15.05 -35.39
CA GLU A 203 48.78 14.35 -34.37
C GLU A 203 48.62 15.21 -33.11
N GLY A 204 47.52 14.99 -32.40
CA GLY A 204 47.30 15.62 -31.11
C GLY A 204 46.09 15.04 -30.40
N THR A 205 45.93 15.47 -29.16
CA THR A 205 44.77 15.11 -28.33
C THR A 205 43.93 16.35 -28.07
N VAL A 206 42.62 16.22 -28.12
CA VAL A 206 41.69 17.26 -27.67
C VAL A 206 40.89 16.74 -26.49
N THR A 207 40.79 17.55 -25.44
CA THR A 207 39.93 17.28 -24.29
C THR A 207 38.84 18.34 -24.16
N ALA A 208 37.63 17.94 -23.79
CA ALA A 208 36.49 18.82 -23.56
C ALA A 208 36.10 18.87 -22.08
N ILE A 209 35.84 20.08 -21.56
CA ILE A 209 35.38 20.32 -20.20
C ILE A 209 34.22 21.33 -20.24
N PRO A 210 33.07 21.07 -19.58
CA PRO A 210 32.71 19.85 -18.84
C PRO A 210 32.49 18.64 -19.76
N GLY A 211 32.24 17.44 -19.22
CA GLY A 211 31.90 16.23 -19.99
C GLY A 211 33.06 15.25 -20.21
N GLY A 212 34.33 15.69 -20.10
CA GLY A 212 35.49 14.78 -20.04
C GLY A 212 35.78 14.02 -21.34
N MET A 213 35.19 14.42 -22.46
CA MET A 213 35.52 13.89 -23.78
C MET A 213 37.02 14.06 -24.02
N ARG A 214 37.67 13.00 -24.51
CA ARG A 214 39.07 13.02 -24.92
C ARG A 214 39.21 12.29 -26.25
N CYS A 215 39.70 13.00 -27.25
CA CYS A 215 39.80 12.52 -28.61
C CYS A 215 41.23 12.62 -29.13
N GLU A 216 41.65 11.59 -29.85
CA GLU A 216 42.96 11.49 -30.51
C GLU A 216 42.78 11.37 -32.05
N GLY A 217 41.57 11.66 -32.53
CA GLY A 217 41.07 11.61 -33.90
C GLY A 217 39.58 12.00 -33.92
N ASP A 218 38.93 11.90 -35.08
CA ASP A 218 37.52 12.27 -35.24
C ASP A 218 36.63 11.58 -34.21
N CYS A 219 35.79 12.35 -33.54
CA CYS A 219 34.96 11.86 -32.45
C CYS A 219 33.70 12.73 -32.26
N SER A 220 32.76 12.23 -31.46
CA SER A 220 31.61 13.00 -31.02
C SER A 220 31.24 12.66 -29.58
N GLY A 221 30.45 13.52 -28.94
CA GLY A 221 29.90 13.29 -27.61
C GLY A 221 28.71 14.20 -27.35
N GLN A 222 27.87 13.78 -26.41
CA GLN A 222 26.67 14.51 -26.01
C GLN A 222 26.93 15.32 -24.74
N PHE A 223 26.38 16.53 -24.72
CA PHE A 223 26.48 17.47 -23.61
C PHE A 223 25.11 18.13 -23.43
N ASP A 224 24.84 18.63 -22.23
CA ASP A 224 23.60 19.37 -21.96
C ASP A 224 23.55 20.64 -22.83
N LEU A 225 22.37 20.95 -23.37
CA LEU A 225 22.11 22.12 -24.19
C LEU A 225 22.43 23.40 -23.38
N ASP A 226 22.84 24.45 -24.08
CA ASP A 226 23.29 25.73 -23.54
C ASP A 226 24.53 25.65 -22.62
N THR A 227 25.22 24.50 -22.61
CA THR A 227 26.51 24.35 -21.95
C THR A 227 27.62 24.97 -22.80
N THR A 228 28.46 25.79 -22.19
CA THR A 228 29.71 26.23 -22.81
C THR A 228 30.80 25.19 -22.57
N VAL A 229 31.22 24.52 -23.62
CA VAL A 229 32.29 23.51 -23.59
C VAL A 229 33.61 24.15 -23.97
N THR A 230 34.62 23.98 -23.12
CA THR A 230 36.01 24.37 -23.39
C THR A 230 36.77 23.19 -23.98
N LEU A 231 37.26 23.34 -25.20
CA LEU A 231 38.15 22.40 -25.86
C LEU A 231 39.60 22.82 -25.65
N SER A 232 40.45 21.86 -25.31
CA SER A 232 41.90 22.06 -25.18
C SER A 232 42.65 21.07 -26.05
N ALA A 233 43.43 21.58 -26.99
CA ALA A 233 44.28 20.83 -27.90
C ALA A 233 45.71 20.72 -27.36
N ARG A 234 46.29 19.53 -27.47
CA ARG A 234 47.70 19.27 -27.15
C ARG A 234 48.33 18.49 -28.30
N PRO A 235 49.17 19.12 -29.14
CA PRO A 235 49.91 18.41 -30.18
C PRO A 235 50.79 17.31 -29.57
N SER A 236 50.76 16.11 -30.16
CA SER A 236 51.70 15.03 -29.88
C SER A 236 52.78 14.96 -30.95
N LEU A 237 52.43 15.25 -32.20
CA LEU A 237 53.35 15.30 -33.33
C LEU A 237 53.03 16.49 -34.25
N GLY A 238 54.00 17.38 -34.42
CA GLY A 238 53.85 18.59 -35.24
C GLY A 238 53.40 19.82 -34.45
N SER A 239 52.71 20.75 -35.13
CA SER A 239 52.30 22.04 -34.57
C SER A 239 50.78 22.23 -34.60
N PHE A 240 50.26 23.01 -33.67
CA PHE A 240 48.85 23.38 -33.64
C PHE A 240 48.56 24.40 -34.74
N GLY A 241 47.64 24.07 -35.65
CA GLY A 241 47.25 24.88 -36.79
C GLY A 241 46.06 25.81 -36.54
N GLY A 242 45.25 25.55 -35.51
CA GLY A 242 44.08 26.36 -35.16
C GLY A 242 42.78 25.57 -35.07
N TRP A 243 41.74 26.24 -34.56
CA TRP A 243 40.36 25.76 -34.54
C TRP A 243 39.55 26.32 -35.73
N GLY A 244 38.53 25.58 -36.15
CA GLY A 244 37.60 25.99 -37.21
C GLY A 244 36.22 25.33 -37.07
N GLY A 245 35.38 25.47 -38.10
CA GLY A 245 33.97 25.06 -38.03
C GLY A 245 33.18 25.99 -37.12
N ASP A 246 32.38 25.42 -36.22
CA ASP A 246 31.66 26.14 -35.16
C ASP A 246 32.59 26.58 -34.01
N CYS A 247 33.83 26.09 -34.00
CA CYS A 247 34.89 26.58 -33.13
C CYS A 247 35.77 27.59 -33.87
N SER A 248 36.38 28.50 -33.12
CA SER A 248 37.33 29.46 -33.70
C SER A 248 38.46 29.78 -32.73
N GLY A 249 39.58 30.28 -33.26
CA GLY A 249 40.73 30.69 -32.48
C GLY A 249 42.03 30.01 -32.90
N ASN A 250 43.13 30.64 -32.53
CA ASN A 250 44.51 30.20 -32.81
C ASN A 250 45.29 29.84 -31.54
N THR A 251 44.60 29.81 -30.40
CA THR A 251 45.13 29.37 -29.10
C THR A 251 44.89 27.88 -28.89
N PHE A 252 45.69 27.24 -28.03
CA PHE A 252 45.52 25.83 -27.69
C PHE A 252 44.17 25.49 -27.05
N SER A 253 43.44 26.48 -26.54
CA SER A 253 42.08 26.31 -26.05
C SER A 253 41.09 27.21 -26.80
N THR A 254 39.85 26.73 -26.91
CA THR A 254 38.69 27.48 -27.40
C THR A 254 37.42 27.07 -26.63
N SER A 255 36.40 27.91 -26.65
CA SER A 255 35.10 27.64 -26.02
C SER A 255 33.98 27.72 -27.04
N VAL A 256 33.07 26.77 -27.00
CA VAL A 256 31.88 26.72 -27.86
C VAL A 256 30.63 26.58 -26.99
N LEU A 257 29.62 27.42 -27.25
CA LEU A 257 28.30 27.28 -26.65
C LEU A 257 27.51 26.23 -27.45
N LEU A 258 27.06 25.18 -26.78
CA LEU A 258 26.22 24.13 -27.37
C LEU A 258 24.74 24.48 -27.27
N ASP A 259 24.30 25.50 -28.02
CA ASP A 259 22.88 25.87 -28.19
C ASP A 259 22.15 25.03 -29.26
N ALA A 260 22.90 24.18 -29.97
CA ALA A 260 22.46 23.19 -30.95
C ALA A 260 23.62 22.20 -31.19
N ASP A 261 23.41 21.19 -32.04
CA ASP A 261 24.52 20.34 -32.51
C ASP A 261 25.60 21.22 -33.17
N LYS A 262 26.87 21.04 -32.77
CA LYS A 262 28.02 21.79 -33.27
C LYS A 262 29.06 20.87 -33.87
N THR A 263 29.74 21.35 -34.89
CA THR A 263 30.90 20.70 -35.51
C THR A 263 32.12 21.60 -35.43
N CYS A 264 33.09 21.20 -34.62
CA CYS A 264 34.37 21.87 -34.49
C CYS A 264 35.45 21.13 -35.27
N THR A 265 36.37 21.87 -35.88
CA THR A 265 37.56 21.31 -36.51
C THR A 265 38.80 21.73 -35.75
N VAL A 266 39.77 20.83 -35.61
CA VAL A 266 41.09 21.13 -35.07
C VAL A 266 42.14 20.75 -36.11
N THR A 267 43.09 21.64 -36.38
CA THR A 267 44.16 21.34 -37.34
C THR A 267 45.48 21.10 -36.61
N PHE A 268 46.16 20.00 -36.94
CA PHE A 268 47.55 19.76 -36.56
C PHE A 268 48.41 19.64 -37.83
N ASN A 269 49.44 20.47 -37.94
CA ASN A 269 50.32 20.52 -39.10
C ASN A 269 51.62 19.76 -38.84
N PHE A 270 52.08 18.98 -39.82
CA PHE A 270 53.44 18.44 -39.81
C PHE A 270 54.46 19.58 -40.01
N PRO A 271 55.65 19.52 -39.39
CA PRO A 271 56.74 20.46 -39.65
C PRO A 271 57.25 20.39 -41.09
#